data_AF-A0A9P2WQS6-F1
#
_entry.id   AF-A0A9P2WQS6-F1
#
_cell.length_a   1.000
_cell.length_b   1.000
_cell.length_c   1.000
_cell.angle_alpha   90.00
_cell.angle_beta   90.00
_cell.angle_gamma   90.00
#
_symmetry.space_group_name_H-M   'P 1'
#
loop_
_entity.id
_entity.type
_entity.pdbx_description
1 polymer ?
#
loop_
_entity_poly.entity_id
_entity_poly.type
_entity_poly.pdbx_seq_one_letter_code
_entity_poly.pdbx_strand_id
1 'polypeptide(L)'
;MTRATHEGAVLVTLAERDAAEELAEQLQEQGYAPCTVHRDMYAGEDDAEDVDWIVEVRTGPDGAPAVMDEEGLAALAEEYGGFVHVEE
;
A
#
# COMPACT_ATOMS: atom_id res chain seq x y z
N MET A 1 1.15 -13.55 26.34
CA MET A 1 1.64 -13.46 24.95
C MET A 1 1.16 -12.14 24.42
N THR A 2 2.11 -11.26 24.18
CA THR A 2 1.98 -9.80 24.03
C THR A 2 1.08 -9.44 22.85
N ARG A 3 0.08 -8.59 23.09
CA ARG A 3 -0.69 -7.92 22.02
C ARG A 3 0.30 -7.03 21.28
N ALA A 4 0.80 -7.46 20.12
CA ALA A 4 1.46 -6.56 19.18
C ALA A 4 0.34 -5.76 18.49
N THR A 5 -0.26 -4.82 19.22
CA THR A 5 -1.07 -3.76 18.58
C THR A 5 -0.16 -2.57 18.36
N HIS A 6 0.70 -2.71 17.36
CA HIS A 6 0.93 -1.59 16.46
C HIS A 6 0.29 -2.05 15.16
N GLU A 7 -1.00 -1.76 15.04
CA GLU A 7 -1.86 -2.07 13.90
C GLU A 7 -1.54 -1.15 12.72
N GLY A 8 -0.27 -0.75 12.56
CA GLY A 8 0.14 0.22 11.57
C GLY A 8 0.14 -0.41 10.19
N ALA A 9 -0.72 0.09 9.32
CA ALA A 9 -0.73 -0.27 7.90
C ALA A 9 0.03 0.80 7.12
N VAL A 10 0.76 0.38 6.09
CA VAL A 10 1.31 1.27 5.07
C VAL A 10 0.38 1.20 3.87
N LEU A 11 -0.14 2.34 3.46
CA LEU A 11 -0.99 2.51 2.29
C LEU A 11 -0.14 3.07 1.15
N VAL A 12 0.02 2.29 0.09
CA VAL A 12 0.70 2.75 -1.13
C VAL A 12 -0.33 3.29 -2.11
N THR A 13 -0.26 4.56 -2.47
CA THR A 13 -1.22 5.21 -3.38
C THR A 13 -0.63 5.38 -4.78
N LEU A 14 -1.37 4.95 -5.79
CA LEU A 14 -0.98 4.92 -7.20
C LEU A 14 -2.12 5.41 -8.09
N ALA A 15 -1.78 6.13 -9.17
CA ALA A 15 -2.77 6.62 -10.13
C ALA A 15 -3.31 5.51 -11.06
N GLU A 16 -2.46 4.54 -11.38
CA GLU A 16 -2.80 3.47 -12.32
C GLU A 16 -3.16 2.17 -11.60
N ARG A 17 -4.30 1.59 -11.98
CA ARG A 17 -4.76 0.30 -11.44
C ARG A 17 -3.74 -0.81 -11.67
N ASP A 18 -3.25 -0.91 -12.91
CA ASP A 18 -2.33 -1.96 -13.33
C ASP A 18 -1.04 -1.90 -12.49
N ALA A 19 -0.50 -0.69 -12.27
CA ALA A 19 0.61 -0.46 -11.37
C ALA A 19 0.33 -0.92 -9.92
N ALA A 20 -0.87 -0.66 -9.40
CA ALA A 20 -1.25 -1.10 -8.05
C ALA A 20 -1.40 -2.63 -7.94
N GLU A 21 -1.95 -3.28 -8.97
CA GLU A 21 -2.04 -4.74 -9.04
C GLU A 21 -0.65 -5.37 -9.16
N GLU A 22 0.21 -4.87 -10.05
CA GLU A 22 1.59 -5.36 -10.20
C GLU A 22 2.42 -5.18 -8.92
N LEU A 23 2.32 -4.01 -8.28
CA LEU A 23 3.02 -3.77 -7.01
C LEU A 23 2.52 -4.73 -5.92
N ALA A 24 1.20 -4.94 -5.82
CA ALA A 24 0.63 -5.85 -4.83
C ALA A 24 1.07 -7.31 -5.06
N GLU A 25 1.20 -7.76 -6.30
CA GLU A 25 1.76 -9.07 -6.62
C GLU A 25 3.24 -9.16 -6.23
N GLN A 26 4.03 -8.15 -6.61
CA GLN A 26 5.45 -8.09 -6.27
C GLN A 26 5.70 -8.08 -4.75
N LEU A 27 4.87 -7.36 -3.99
CA LEU A 27 4.95 -7.32 -2.53
C LEU A 27 4.62 -8.69 -1.92
N GLN A 28 3.61 -9.39 -2.43
CA GLN A 28 3.29 -10.75 -1.98
C GLN A 28 4.43 -11.74 -2.27
N GLU A 29 5.06 -11.65 -3.45
CA GLU A 29 6.22 -12.47 -3.79
C GLU A 29 7.41 -12.20 -2.87
N GLN A 30 7.57 -10.95 -2.44
CA GLN A 30 8.58 -10.54 -1.47
C GLN A 30 8.24 -10.96 -0.02
N GLY A 31 7.02 -11.42 0.25
CA GLY A 31 6.58 -11.90 1.57
C GLY A 31 5.81 -10.87 2.41
N TYR A 32 5.45 -9.73 1.83
CA TYR A 32 4.54 -8.78 2.47
C TYR A 32 3.11 -9.31 2.53
N ALA A 33 2.37 -8.91 3.55
CA ALA A 33 0.97 -9.30 3.71
C ALA A 33 0.19 -8.35 4.65
N PRO A 34 -1.13 -8.16 4.47
CA PRO A 34 -1.84 -8.38 3.22
C PRO A 34 -1.29 -7.43 2.13
N CYS A 35 -1.64 -7.64 0.87
CA CYS A 35 -1.35 -6.69 -0.22
C CYS A 35 -2.66 -6.46 -0.98
N THR A 36 -3.63 -5.87 -0.28
CA THR A 36 -4.98 -5.71 -0.82
C THR A 36 -5.06 -4.41 -1.59
N VAL A 37 -5.54 -4.49 -2.84
CA VAL A 37 -5.75 -3.31 -3.68
C VAL A 37 -7.18 -2.77 -3.49
N HIS A 38 -7.28 -1.50 -3.16
CA HIS A 38 -8.52 -0.76 -2.96
C HIS A 38 -8.61 0.36 -3.97
N ARG A 39 -9.83 0.66 -4.43
CA ARG A 39 -10.11 1.88 -5.18
C ARG A 39 -10.59 2.93 -4.18
N ASP A 40 -9.93 4.07 -4.11
CA ASP A 40 -10.42 5.23 -3.38
C ASP A 40 -11.06 6.19 -4.38
N MET A 41 -12.38 6.32 -4.30
CA MET A 41 -13.10 7.30 -5.10
C MET A 41 -13.23 8.57 -4.27
N TYR A 42 -12.52 9.63 -4.65
CA TYR A 42 -12.89 10.96 -4.22
C TYR A 42 -14.37 11.20 -4.61
N ALA A 43 -15.22 11.38 -3.60
CA ALA A 43 -16.65 11.49 -3.81
C ALA A 43 -17.01 12.86 -4.45
N GLY A 44 -17.20 12.89 -5.78
CA GLY A 44 -17.80 13.99 -6.56
C GLY A 44 -16.75 14.88 -7.26
N GLU A 45 -16.85 15.25 -8.54
CA GLU A 45 -17.99 15.50 -9.45
C GLU A 45 -17.63 15.09 -10.90
N ASP A 46 -18.54 14.36 -11.57
CA ASP A 46 -18.79 14.22 -13.03
C ASP A 46 -17.68 14.03 -14.10
N ASP A 47 -16.37 14.09 -13.81
CA ASP A 47 -15.28 13.67 -14.71
C ASP A 47 -14.53 12.48 -14.07
N ALA A 48 -14.95 11.26 -14.41
CA ALA A 48 -14.58 10.01 -13.75
C ALA A 48 -13.17 9.47 -14.13
N GLU A 49 -12.16 10.33 -14.18
CA GLU A 49 -10.82 9.95 -14.67
C GLU A 49 -9.69 10.01 -13.62
N ASP A 50 -9.91 10.62 -12.44
CA ASP A 50 -8.93 10.62 -11.34
C ASP A 50 -9.44 9.70 -10.20
N VAL A 51 -9.01 8.43 -10.23
CA VAL A 51 -9.21 7.49 -9.12
C VAL A 51 -7.84 7.10 -8.58
N ASP A 52 -7.70 7.14 -7.26
CA ASP A 52 -6.51 6.67 -6.59
C ASP A 52 -6.67 5.19 -6.24
N TRP A 53 -5.64 4.39 -6.55
CA TRP A 53 -5.55 2.99 -6.18
C TRP A 53 -4.62 2.83 -4.99
N ILE A 54 -5.11 2.18 -3.94
CA ILE A 54 -4.39 2.04 -2.68
C ILE A 54 -4.05 0.57 -2.45
N VAL A 55 -2.78 0.26 -2.22
CA VAL A 55 -2.30 -1.04 -1.76
C VAL A 55 -2.10 -0.99 -0.25
N GLU A 56 -2.91 -1.73 0.50
CA GLU A 56 -2.78 -1.85 1.95
C GLU A 56 -1.76 -2.96 2.30
N VAL A 57 -0.73 -2.61 3.07
CA VAL A 57 0.32 -3.52 3.56
C VAL A 57 0.45 -3.42 5.08
N ARG A 58 0.36 -4.54 5.80
CA ARG A 58 0.40 -4.52 7.29
C ARG A 58 1.65 -5.17 7.88
N THR A 59 2.20 -6.16 7.19
CA THR A 59 3.36 -6.93 7.64
C THR A 59 4.36 -7.09 6.51
N GLY A 60 5.63 -6.99 6.84
CA GLY A 60 6.75 -7.28 5.94
C GLY A 60 7.16 -8.75 5.92
N PRO A 61 8.15 -9.11 5.09
CA PRO A 61 8.65 -10.49 4.92
C PRO A 61 8.99 -11.23 6.21
N ASP A 62 9.56 -10.52 7.19
CA ASP A 62 9.95 -11.08 8.48
C ASP A 62 8.77 -11.23 9.47
N GLY A 63 7.54 -10.91 9.03
CA GLY A 63 6.36 -10.82 9.88
C GLY A 63 6.35 -9.61 10.81
N ALA A 64 7.31 -8.69 10.64
CA ALA A 64 7.35 -7.41 11.32
C ALA A 64 6.28 -6.45 10.75
N PRO A 65 5.82 -5.44 11.51
CA PRO A 65 4.92 -4.42 10.99
C PRO A 65 5.48 -3.73 9.75
N ALA A 66 4.64 -3.50 8.73
CA ALA A 66 5.04 -2.86 7.47
C ALA A 66 5.60 -1.44 7.67
N VAL A 67 5.14 -0.75 8.71
CA VAL A 67 5.64 0.58 9.09
C VAL A 67 7.13 0.61 9.43
N MET A 68 7.73 -0.54 9.78
CA MET A 68 9.18 -0.62 9.99
C MET A 68 9.97 -0.58 8.68
N ASP A 69 9.32 -0.86 7.55
CA ASP A 69 9.88 -0.85 6.20
C ASP A 69 9.24 0.27 5.35
N GLU A 70 8.76 1.34 5.99
CA GLU A 70 8.14 2.48 5.31
C GLU A 70 9.03 3.04 4.20
N GLU A 71 10.33 3.24 4.46
CA GLU A 71 11.28 3.77 3.47
C GLU A 71 11.44 2.83 2.25
N GLY A 72 11.39 1.51 2.45
CA GLY A 72 11.47 0.54 1.37
C GLY A 72 10.21 0.55 0.50
N LEU A 73 9.04 0.59 1.15
CA LEU A 73 7.76 0.73 0.47
C LEU A 73 7.62 2.09 -0.24
N ALA A 74 8.15 3.16 0.32
CA ALA A 74 8.20 4.49 -0.30
C ALA A 74 9.01 4.47 -1.60
N ALA A 75 10.21 3.88 -1.57
CA ALA A 75 11.06 3.78 -2.75
C ALA A 75 10.40 2.96 -3.87
N LEU A 76 9.69 1.88 -3.53
CA LEU A 76 8.90 1.11 -4.48
C LEU A 76 7.75 1.94 -5.05
N ALA A 77 7.01 2.65 -4.21
CA ALA A 77 5.93 3.52 -4.65
C ALA A 77 6.42 4.59 -5.64
N GLU A 78 7.56 5.22 -5.38
CA GLU A 78 8.16 6.23 -6.26
C GLU A 78 8.54 5.67 -7.64
N GLU A 79 8.93 4.39 -7.75
CA GLU A 79 9.21 3.74 -9.04
C GLU A 79 7.96 3.67 -9.94
N TYR A 80 6.79 3.51 -9.32
CA TYR A 80 5.48 3.54 -9.98
C TYR A 80 4.84 4.95 -9.99
N GLY A 81 5.56 5.99 -9.56
CA GLY A 81 5.08 7.37 -9.52
C GLY A 81 4.08 7.67 -8.40
N GLY A 82 4.01 6.83 -7.37
CA GLY A 82 3.14 6.97 -6.20
C GLY A 82 3.84 7.44 -4.94
N PHE A 83 3.13 7.31 -3.82
CA PHE A 83 3.63 7.65 -2.49
C PHE A 83 3.01 6.72 -1.43
N VAL A 84 3.60 6.71 -0.23
CA VAL A 84 3.09 5.92 0.90
C VAL A 84 2.54 6.79 2.02
N HIS A 85 1.60 6.24 2.77
CA HIS A 85 1.05 6.82 3.99
C HIS A 85 1.01 5.76 5.09
N VAL A 86 1.47 6.11 6.29
CA VAL A 86 1.34 5.22 7.46
C VAL A 86 0.06 5.56 8.20
N GLU A 87 -0.79 4.55 8.37
CA GLU A 87 -1.91 4.62 9.31
C GLU A 87 -1.38 4.30 10.71
N GLU A 88 -1.65 5.20 11.66
CA GLU A 88 -1.17 5.12 13.06
C GLU A 88 -2.10 4.33 14.00
#